data_AF-A0A1L7V0K1-F1
#
_entry.id   AF-A0A1L7V0K1-F1
#
_cell.length_a   1.000
_cell.length_b   1.000
_cell.length_c   1.000
_cell.angle_alpha   90.00
_cell.angle_beta   90.00
_cell.angle_gamma   90.00
#
_symmetry.space_group_name_H-M   'P 1'
#
loop_
_entity.id
_entity.type
_entity.pdbx_description
1 polymer ?
#
loop_
_entity_poly.entity_id
_entity_poly.type
_entity_poly.pdbx_seq_one_letter_code
_entity_poly.pdbx_strand_id
1 'polypeptide(L)'
;MSKHWGVEFPGTAPWLPPGLSDETIENKWNCRVPKPTEAKEDNKSKKGKHNEKSGNEEDREPEDKEVKGSDNSNTDSKAIHIDLDDENEPDFDRLNDMELKALLLTTNQRLNQARERANAESETNSKLIRRNQHLESDIQQNAESNNNKLKKLYSENRELQVIKSKQFQLIENFKNRIQKQDDDLSNTEAKYNKFDDIKLKYDNKVVELLDAISKRIDAETQLSVAQPKQEDTEIELRETKSQLEDISTRLQGTKVQCSANSNHEDVEAKLKNTVSQLDVAKSKQKDAEAMLKVTVSQLTQAHDSERILRRQIMTLEDTVRGWQLASTQAAQADTGILALSLHGLTTQLADRFDRVENAMVELAKKG
;
A
#
# COMPACT_ATOMS: atom_id res chain seq x y z
N MET A 1 -24.06 -38.56 27.61
CA MET A 1 -22.91 -37.89 28.22
C MET A 1 -21.67 -38.26 27.41
N SER A 2 -21.21 -37.31 26.61
CA SER A 2 -20.09 -37.46 25.67
C SER A 2 -18.76 -37.36 26.43
N LYS A 3 -17.86 -38.32 26.23
CA LYS A 3 -16.46 -38.21 26.64
C LYS A 3 -15.60 -38.33 25.39
N HIS A 4 -14.86 -37.26 25.13
CA HIS A 4 -14.09 -37.02 23.92
C HIS A 4 -12.77 -37.77 23.89
N TRP A 5 -12.30 -37.95 22.67
CA TRP A 5 -11.09 -38.60 22.21
C TRP A 5 -9.83 -37.86 22.68
N GLY A 6 -8.87 -38.60 23.22
CA GLY A 6 -7.48 -38.18 23.37
C GLY A 6 -6.59 -39.29 22.81
N VAL A 7 -6.15 -39.13 21.56
CA VAL A 7 -5.11 -39.97 20.95
C VAL A 7 -3.80 -39.18 21.07
N GLU A 8 -2.94 -39.59 21.99
CA GLU A 8 -1.57 -39.08 22.10
C GLU A 8 -0.68 -39.85 21.12
N PHE A 9 -0.04 -39.14 20.20
CA PHE A 9 1.03 -39.68 19.35
C PHE A 9 2.37 -39.54 20.09
N PRO A 10 3.11 -40.63 20.34
CA PRO A 10 4.46 -40.55 20.87
C PRO A 10 5.42 -40.27 19.71
N GLY A 11 6.11 -39.12 19.72
CA GLY A 11 7.35 -38.98 18.93
C GLY A 11 7.53 -37.75 18.03
N THR A 12 6.69 -36.72 18.10
CA THR A 12 7.00 -35.44 17.44
C THR A 12 7.30 -34.37 18.48
N ALA A 13 8.56 -34.31 18.90
CA ALA A 13 9.09 -33.11 19.51
C ALA A 13 9.07 -31.97 18.46
N PRO A 14 8.64 -30.75 18.81
CA PRO A 14 8.74 -29.60 17.92
C PRO A 14 10.20 -29.40 17.53
N TRP A 15 10.50 -29.39 16.24
CA TRP A 15 11.85 -29.08 15.76
C TRP A 15 12.11 -27.60 16.00
N LEU A 16 12.79 -27.29 17.11
CA LEU A 16 13.37 -25.98 17.38
C LEU A 16 14.80 -25.96 16.79
N PRO A 17 15.18 -24.89 16.06
CA PRO A 17 16.55 -24.74 15.58
C PRO A 17 17.53 -24.71 16.76
N PRO A 18 18.73 -25.31 16.63
CA PRO A 18 19.72 -25.33 17.72
C PRO A 18 20.14 -23.89 18.07
N GLY A 19 19.84 -23.45 19.29
CA GLY A 19 20.30 -22.15 19.81
C GLY A 19 19.25 -21.26 20.48
N LEU A 20 17.99 -21.67 20.55
CA LEU A 20 16.95 -20.93 21.27
C LEU A 20 16.47 -21.76 22.45
N SER A 21 16.97 -21.45 23.65
CA SER A 21 16.39 -21.93 24.91
C SER A 21 15.08 -21.18 25.18
N ASP A 22 14.09 -21.90 25.74
CA ASP A 22 12.75 -21.38 26.07
C ASP A 22 12.81 -20.14 26.97
N GLU A 23 13.88 -19.96 27.75
CA GLU A 23 14.09 -18.81 28.63
C GLU A 23 14.33 -17.47 27.89
N THR A 24 14.55 -17.49 26.57
CA THR A 24 14.78 -16.24 25.80
C THR A 24 13.50 -15.66 25.20
N ILE A 25 12.41 -16.43 25.09
CA ILE A 25 11.20 -16.02 24.34
C ILE A 25 10.20 -15.27 25.24
N GLU A 26 10.17 -15.52 26.55
CA GLU A 26 9.25 -14.82 27.46
C GLU A 26 9.64 -13.36 27.78
N ASN A 27 10.88 -12.94 27.52
CA ASN A 27 11.36 -11.61 27.94
C ASN A 27 11.31 -10.51 26.86
N LYS A 28 10.76 -10.77 25.67
CA LYS A 28 10.70 -9.75 24.59
C LYS A 28 9.31 -9.34 24.12
N TRP A 29 8.26 -9.93 24.70
CA TRP A 29 6.85 -9.58 24.40
C TRP A 29 6.21 -8.65 25.44
N ASN A 30 7.02 -7.83 26.13
CA ASN A 30 6.52 -6.62 26.77
C ASN A 30 6.16 -5.59 25.69
N CYS A 31 4.99 -5.83 25.12
CA CYS A 31 4.15 -4.92 24.37
C CYS A 31 4.26 -3.48 24.89
N ARG A 32 5.14 -2.68 24.28
CA ARG A 32 4.86 -1.26 24.09
C ARG A 32 3.75 -1.14 23.05
N VAL A 33 2.53 -1.44 23.47
CA VAL A 33 1.36 -0.79 22.88
C VAL A 33 1.48 0.68 23.30
N PRO A 34 1.65 1.63 22.36
CA PRO A 34 1.47 3.03 22.70
C PRO A 34 0.04 3.15 23.19
N LYS A 35 -0.15 3.47 24.48
CA LYS A 35 -1.46 3.89 24.96
C LYS A 35 -1.94 5.03 24.06
N PRO A 36 -3.21 5.03 23.61
CA PRO A 36 -3.79 6.21 23.00
C PRO A 36 -3.55 7.36 23.96
N THR A 37 -2.87 8.39 23.50
CA THR A 37 -2.76 9.63 24.25
C THR A 37 -4.16 10.19 24.27
N GLU A 38 -4.89 9.95 25.36
CA GLU A 38 -6.08 10.73 25.67
C GLU A 38 -5.65 12.18 25.63
N ALA A 39 -6.18 12.90 24.63
CA ALA A 39 -6.07 14.34 24.55
C ALA A 39 -6.73 14.89 25.81
N LYS A 40 -5.91 15.21 26.82
CA LYS A 40 -6.32 16.14 27.86
C LYS A 40 -6.62 17.44 27.14
N GLU A 41 -7.90 17.77 27.06
CA GLU A 41 -8.39 19.14 26.92
C GLU A 41 -7.85 19.96 28.10
N ASP A 42 -6.58 20.33 28.03
CA ASP A 42 -6.03 21.40 28.84
C ASP A 42 -6.57 22.71 28.25
N ASN A 43 -7.79 23.05 28.64
CA ASN A 43 -8.30 24.42 28.69
C ASN A 43 -7.42 25.23 29.66
N LYS A 44 -6.20 25.55 29.24
CA LYS A 44 -5.36 26.56 29.86
C LYS A 44 -5.50 27.83 29.04
N SER A 45 -6.47 28.62 29.47
CA SER A 45 -6.56 30.05 29.25
C SER A 45 -5.22 30.72 29.57
N LYS A 46 -4.35 30.84 28.56
CA LYS A 46 -3.17 31.69 28.64
C LYS A 46 -3.67 33.12 28.47
N LYS A 47 -4.08 33.68 29.61
CA LYS A 47 -4.33 35.10 29.84
C LYS A 47 -3.14 35.89 29.28
N GLY A 48 -3.29 36.33 28.03
CA GLY A 48 -2.46 37.36 27.45
C GLY A 48 -2.65 38.61 28.29
N LYS A 49 -1.67 38.89 29.17
CA LYS A 49 -1.50 40.24 29.71
C LYS A 49 -1.16 41.13 28.52
N HIS A 50 -2.18 41.73 27.92
CA HIS A 50 -2.03 43.05 27.30
C HIS A 50 -1.57 43.98 28.43
N ASN A 51 -0.27 44.23 28.47
CA ASN A 51 0.28 45.33 29.22
C ASN A 51 0.36 46.49 28.22
N GLU A 52 -0.81 47.02 27.83
CA GLU A 52 -0.92 48.37 27.30
C GLU A 52 -0.59 49.31 28.45
N LYS A 53 0.71 49.57 28.61
CA LYS A 53 1.20 50.71 29.37
C LYS A 53 1.19 51.88 28.38
N SER A 54 -0.02 52.36 28.06
CA SER A 54 -0.22 53.68 27.47
C SER A 54 0.20 54.68 28.54
N GLY A 55 1.45 55.13 28.47
CA GLY A 55 1.89 56.34 29.16
C GLY A 55 1.16 57.52 28.53
N ASN A 56 0.01 57.87 29.09
CA ASN A 56 -0.44 59.26 29.08
C ASN A 56 0.50 60.00 30.04
N GLU A 57 1.61 60.51 29.51
CA GLU A 57 2.26 61.68 30.10
C GLU A 57 1.35 62.87 29.77
N GLU A 58 0.34 63.06 30.62
CA GLU A 58 -0.35 64.34 30.73
C GLU A 58 0.68 65.38 31.14
N ASP A 59 0.89 66.33 30.23
CA ASP A 59 1.02 67.76 30.49
C ASP A 59 1.33 68.11 31.94
N ARG A 60 2.62 68.07 32.28
CA ARG A 60 3.15 68.96 33.31
C ARG A 60 3.55 70.25 32.63
N GLU A 61 2.55 71.13 32.51
CA GLU A 61 2.78 72.58 32.51
C GLU A 61 3.83 72.91 33.59
N PRO A 62 4.94 73.58 33.27
CA PRO A 62 5.73 74.22 34.30
C PRO A 62 4.90 75.39 34.83
N GLU A 63 4.27 75.18 36.00
CA GLU A 63 3.71 76.26 36.81
C GLU A 63 4.72 77.40 36.91
N ASP A 64 4.34 78.53 36.34
CA ASP A 64 4.97 79.83 36.51
C ASP A 64 5.09 80.12 38.01
N LYS A 65 6.28 79.91 38.55
CA LYS A 65 6.64 80.45 39.86
C LYS A 65 6.80 81.95 39.71
N GLU A 66 5.67 82.65 39.91
CA GLU A 66 5.61 84.06 40.27
C GLU A 66 6.63 84.34 41.37
N VAL A 67 7.79 84.85 40.97
CA VAL A 67 8.73 85.49 41.87
C VAL A 67 8.08 86.79 42.29
N LYS A 68 7.46 86.76 43.48
CA LYS A 68 7.03 87.95 44.22
C LYS A 68 8.18 88.94 44.29
N GLY A 69 8.08 89.98 43.47
CA GLY A 69 8.90 91.18 43.57
C GLY A 69 8.66 91.83 44.93
N SER A 70 9.73 91.99 45.68
CA SER A 70 9.78 92.73 46.92
C SER A 70 9.55 94.21 46.64
N ASP A 71 8.36 94.72 46.98
CA ASP A 71 8.11 96.15 47.14
C ASP A 71 9.03 96.71 48.21
N ASN A 72 10.09 97.42 47.81
CA ASN A 72 10.84 98.28 48.70
C ASN A 72 11.61 99.34 47.92
N SER A 73 11.07 100.55 47.84
CA SER A 73 11.72 101.78 48.34
C SER A 73 11.04 103.02 47.76
N ASN A 74 10.24 103.63 48.61
CA ASN A 74 9.79 105.00 48.48
C ASN A 74 11.04 105.91 48.61
N THR A 75 11.46 106.54 47.51
CA THR A 75 12.30 107.73 47.57
C THR A 75 11.72 108.76 46.59
N ASP A 76 11.03 109.75 47.16
CA ASP A 76 10.67 110.99 46.50
C ASP A 76 11.95 111.67 45.97
N SER A 77 12.24 111.45 44.70
CA SER A 77 13.17 112.25 43.92
C SER A 77 12.42 112.66 42.67
N LYS A 78 12.13 113.96 42.56
CA LYS A 78 11.46 114.60 41.44
C LYS A 78 12.25 114.35 40.16
N ALA A 79 11.94 113.24 39.47
CA ALA A 79 12.53 112.88 38.21
C ALA A 79 11.98 113.82 37.13
N ILE A 80 12.88 114.49 36.42
CA ILE A 80 12.54 115.24 35.22
C ILE A 80 12.24 114.18 34.15
N HIS A 81 10.96 113.97 33.84
CA HIS A 81 10.54 113.10 32.76
C HIS A 81 10.85 113.82 31.44
N ILE A 82 11.87 113.36 30.72
CA ILE A 82 12.14 113.81 29.36
C ILE A 82 11.57 112.72 28.46
N ASP A 83 10.40 112.97 27.89
CA ASP A 83 9.81 112.12 26.85
C ASP A 83 10.69 112.20 25.60
N LEU A 84 11.41 111.12 25.32
CA LEU A 84 12.30 110.96 24.17
C LEU A 84 11.76 109.91 23.17
N ASP A 85 10.50 109.53 23.30
CA ASP A 85 9.83 108.59 22.38
C ASP A 85 9.25 109.29 21.14
N ASP A 86 9.34 110.62 21.10
CA ASP A 86 9.02 111.44 19.94
C ASP A 86 10.30 111.56 19.10
N GLU A 87 10.26 111.24 17.80
CA GLU A 87 11.41 111.29 16.87
C GLU A 87 12.00 112.71 16.63
N ASN A 88 11.74 113.64 17.54
CA ASN A 88 12.24 115.00 17.50
C ASN A 88 13.67 115.05 18.06
N GLU A 89 14.62 115.40 17.20
CA GLU A 89 16.01 115.69 17.60
C GLU A 89 16.01 116.79 18.69
N PRO A 90 16.71 116.57 19.82
CA PRO A 90 16.76 117.58 20.88
C PRO A 90 17.48 118.83 20.38
N ASP A 91 16.84 119.99 20.52
CA ASP A 91 17.40 121.30 20.17
C ASP A 91 18.53 121.68 21.16
N PHE A 92 19.77 121.41 20.76
CA PHE A 92 20.98 121.55 21.60
C PHE A 92 21.26 122.99 22.06
N ASP A 93 20.74 124.00 21.35
CA ASP A 93 21.01 125.41 21.63
C ASP A 93 20.17 125.98 22.79
N ARG A 94 19.17 125.23 23.27
CA ARG A 94 18.23 125.65 24.35
C ARG A 94 18.46 124.96 25.69
N LEU A 95 19.35 123.99 25.76
CA LEU A 95 19.61 123.20 26.96
C LEU A 95 20.62 123.91 27.87
N ASN A 96 20.32 123.98 29.17
CA ASN A 96 21.29 124.43 30.16
C ASN A 96 22.35 123.33 30.45
N ASP A 97 23.51 123.69 30.99
CA ASP A 97 24.60 122.74 31.32
C ASP A 97 24.15 121.52 32.16
N MET A 98 23.13 121.71 33.02
CA MET A 98 22.58 120.65 33.86
C MET A 98 21.71 119.68 33.05
N GLU A 99 20.93 120.18 32.09
CA GLU A 99 20.11 119.39 31.18
C GLU A 99 20.97 118.62 30.17
N LEU A 100 22.06 119.21 29.67
CA LEU A 100 23.03 118.52 28.81
C LEU A 100 23.70 117.35 29.55
N LYS A 101 24.07 117.54 30.81
CA LYS A 101 24.66 116.49 31.66
C LYS A 101 23.64 115.38 31.97
N ALA A 102 22.38 115.74 32.20
CA ALA A 102 21.29 114.77 32.39
C ALA A 102 21.04 113.96 31.11
N LEU A 103 21.02 114.60 29.94
CA LEU A 103 20.89 113.94 28.64
C LEU A 103 22.03 112.94 28.40
N LEU A 104 23.28 113.35 28.64
CA LEU A 104 24.46 112.50 28.48
C LEU A 104 24.50 111.31 29.47
N LEU A 105 23.99 111.49 30.69
CA LEU A 105 23.85 110.40 31.65
C LEU A 105 22.79 109.40 31.17
N THR A 106 21.63 109.89 30.72
CA THR A 106 20.52 109.08 30.21
C THR A 106 20.90 108.32 28.93
N THR A 107 21.63 108.94 28.00
CA THR A 107 22.10 108.25 26.78
C THR A 107 23.11 107.16 27.11
N ASN A 108 24.06 107.40 28.01
CA ASN A 108 25.00 106.38 28.46
C ASN A 108 24.30 105.22 29.18
N GLN A 109 23.27 105.51 29.99
CA GLN A 109 22.46 104.47 30.62
C GLN A 109 21.68 103.65 29.58
N ARG A 110 21.02 104.28 28.61
CA ARG A 110 20.34 103.60 27.50
C ARG A 110 21.30 102.77 26.66
N LEU A 111 22.51 103.27 26.40
CA LEU A 111 23.56 102.56 25.68
C LEU A 111 24.06 101.32 26.45
N ASN A 112 24.24 101.43 27.77
CA ASN A 112 24.57 100.29 28.61
C ASN A 112 23.43 99.26 28.66
N GLN A 113 22.18 99.70 28.78
CA GLN A 113 21.01 98.82 28.70
C GLN A 113 20.92 98.12 27.33
N ALA A 114 21.20 98.83 26.23
CA ALA A 114 21.24 98.24 24.90
C ALA A 114 22.35 97.19 24.76
N ARG A 115 23.54 97.45 25.33
CA ARG A 115 24.64 96.46 25.38
C ARG A 115 24.28 95.23 26.21
N GLU A 116 23.65 95.41 27.37
CA GLU A 116 23.18 94.31 28.21
C GLU A 116 22.14 93.45 27.48
N ARG A 117 21.17 94.08 26.79
CA ARG A 117 20.20 93.37 25.94
C ARG A 117 20.88 92.61 24.82
N ALA A 118 21.80 93.23 24.08
CA ALA A 118 22.54 92.58 23.00
C ALA A 118 23.39 91.39 23.50
N ASN A 119 24.01 91.52 24.67
CA ASN A 119 24.76 90.42 25.30
C ASN A 119 23.82 89.28 25.74
N ALA A 120 22.67 89.59 26.33
CA ALA A 120 21.67 88.60 26.71
C ALA A 120 21.10 87.86 25.48
N GLU A 121 20.79 88.58 24.39
CA GLU A 121 20.38 88.02 23.11
C GLU A 121 21.47 87.14 22.48
N SER A 122 22.74 87.54 22.57
CA SER A 122 23.86 86.73 22.11
C SER A 122 23.99 85.43 22.93
N GLU A 123 23.76 85.48 24.24
CA GLU A 123 23.79 84.30 25.10
C GLU A 123 22.62 83.35 24.80
N THR A 124 21.40 83.87 24.63
CA THR A 124 20.24 83.05 24.26
C THR A 124 20.42 82.44 22.87
N ASN A 125 20.94 83.18 21.90
CA ASN A 125 21.28 82.65 20.57
C ASN A 125 22.35 81.56 20.64
N SER A 126 23.39 81.75 21.46
CA SER A 126 24.43 80.73 21.67
C SER A 126 23.86 79.45 22.29
N LYS A 127 22.94 79.56 23.26
CA LYS A 127 22.22 78.42 23.84
C LYS A 127 21.34 77.73 22.82
N LEU A 128 20.63 78.49 21.99
CA LEU A 128 19.79 77.96 20.91
C LEU A 128 20.62 77.16 19.89
N ILE A 129 21.77 77.70 19.46
CA ILE A 129 22.68 77.01 18.53
C ILE A 129 23.13 75.67 19.11
N ARG A 130 23.55 75.63 20.39
CA ARG A 130 23.95 74.37 21.04
C ARG A 130 22.80 73.37 21.12
N ARG A 131 21.58 73.83 21.43
CA ARG A 131 20.39 72.97 21.46
C ARG A 131 20.07 72.41 20.07
N ASN A 132 20.17 73.23 19.03
CA ASN A 132 19.96 72.78 17.65
C ASN A 132 21.00 71.75 17.22
N GLN A 133 22.28 71.96 17.53
CA GLN A 133 23.33 70.98 17.27
C GLN A 133 23.09 69.66 18.01
N HIS A 134 22.62 69.71 19.25
CA HIS A 134 22.27 68.51 20.01
C HIS A 134 21.10 67.75 19.37
N LEU A 135 20.04 68.46 18.98
CA LEU A 135 18.89 67.87 18.29
C LEU A 135 19.28 67.25 16.94
N GLU A 136 20.13 67.91 16.16
CA GLU A 136 20.66 67.34 14.91
C GLU A 136 21.45 66.05 15.15
N SER A 137 22.30 66.03 16.19
CA SER A 137 23.03 64.82 16.60
C SER A 137 22.07 63.69 17.01
N ASP A 138 21.03 64.00 17.78
CA ASP A 138 20.05 63.01 18.23
C ASP A 138 19.24 62.45 17.06
N ILE A 139 18.84 63.32 16.12
CA ILE A 139 18.15 62.91 14.88
C ILE A 139 19.05 61.99 14.06
N GLN A 140 20.32 62.35 13.88
CA GLN A 140 21.29 61.56 13.13
C GLN A 140 21.53 60.19 13.79
N GLN A 141 21.74 60.16 15.11
CA GLN A 141 21.93 58.92 15.86
C GLN A 141 20.69 58.02 15.78
N ASN A 142 19.48 58.59 15.86
CA ASN A 142 18.24 57.84 15.72
C ASN A 142 18.05 57.30 14.29
N ALA A 143 18.39 58.10 13.26
CA ALA A 143 18.37 57.66 11.86
C ALA A 143 19.34 56.49 11.61
N GLU A 144 20.56 56.55 12.14
CA GLU A 144 21.55 55.48 12.05
C GLU A 144 21.10 54.21 12.79
N SER A 145 20.56 54.36 14.01
CA SER A 145 19.97 53.26 14.78
C SER A 145 18.85 52.56 14.02
N ASN A 146 17.94 53.34 13.40
CA ASN A 146 16.84 52.80 12.61
C ASN A 146 17.32 52.13 11.31
N ASN A 147 18.34 52.68 10.65
CA ASN A 147 18.95 52.05 9.48
C ASN A 147 19.58 50.69 9.83
N ASN A 148 20.28 50.61 10.97
CA ASN A 148 20.85 49.34 11.45
C ASN A 148 19.78 48.31 11.80
N LYS A 149 18.67 48.71 12.43
CA LYS A 149 17.50 47.84 12.66
C LYS A 149 16.91 47.34 11.34
N LEU A 150 16.78 48.23 10.35
CA LEU A 150 16.24 47.88 9.04
C LEU A 150 17.15 46.88 8.30
N LYS A 151 18.48 47.10 8.31
CA LYS A 151 19.47 46.15 7.75
C LYS A 151 19.35 44.77 8.40
N LYS A 152 19.19 44.72 9.72
CA LYS A 152 19.00 43.46 10.46
C LYS A 152 17.72 42.74 10.02
N LEU A 153 16.60 43.46 9.90
CA LEU A 153 15.34 42.89 9.41
C LEU A 153 15.46 42.35 7.97
N TYR A 154 16.20 43.04 7.09
CA TYR A 154 16.47 42.54 5.74
C TYR A 154 17.29 41.26 5.73
N SER A 155 18.33 41.14 6.58
CA SER A 155 19.09 39.89 6.70
C SER A 155 18.24 38.73 7.23
N GLU A 156 17.42 38.97 8.27
CA GLU A 156 16.53 37.95 8.83
C GLU A 156 15.49 37.49 7.80
N ASN A 157 14.92 38.41 7.02
CA ASN A 157 13.97 38.07 5.96
C ASN A 157 14.65 37.23 4.85
N ARG A 158 15.90 37.52 4.52
CA ARG A 158 16.68 36.72 3.57
C ARG A 158 16.91 35.29 4.08
N GLU A 159 17.25 35.13 5.36
CA GLU A 159 17.41 33.82 5.99
C GLU A 159 16.10 33.03 6.01
N LEU A 160 14.97 33.69 6.32
CA LEU A 160 13.65 33.07 6.28
C LEU A 160 13.30 32.57 4.88
N GLN A 161 13.62 33.32 3.82
CA GLN A 161 13.42 32.87 2.45
C GLN A 161 14.25 31.61 2.14
N VAL A 162 15.52 31.57 2.57
CA VAL A 162 16.37 30.38 2.40
C VAL A 162 15.80 29.17 3.15
N ILE A 163 15.32 29.36 4.38
CA ILE A 163 14.67 28.29 5.15
C ILE A 163 13.41 27.80 4.43
N LYS A 164 12.56 28.71 3.94
CA LYS A 164 11.34 28.37 3.19
C LYS A 164 11.65 27.58 1.92
N SER A 165 12.69 27.96 1.17
CA SER A 165 13.13 27.20 -0.02
C SER A 165 13.60 25.79 0.35
N LYS A 166 14.37 25.64 1.44
CA LYS A 166 14.81 24.32 1.93
C LYS A 166 13.63 23.45 2.37
N GLN A 167 12.65 24.03 3.05
CA GLN A 167 11.42 23.32 3.43
C GLN A 167 10.64 22.85 2.20
N PHE A 168 10.50 23.69 1.18
CA PHE A 168 9.82 23.32 -0.06
C PHE A 168 10.54 22.16 -0.78
N GLN A 169 11.87 22.21 -0.88
CA GLN A 169 12.66 21.11 -1.44
C GLN A 169 12.51 19.81 -0.64
N LEU A 170 12.48 19.90 0.69
CA LEU A 170 12.28 18.74 1.55
C LEU A 170 10.90 18.10 1.34
N ILE A 171 9.85 18.93 1.27
CA ILE A 171 8.48 18.48 1.00
C ILE A 171 8.39 17.78 -0.37
N GLU A 172 9.02 18.36 -1.40
CA GLU A 172 9.03 17.76 -2.75
C GLU A 172 9.75 16.42 -2.77
N ASN A 173 10.89 16.30 -2.06
CA ASN A 173 11.60 15.03 -1.90
C ASN A 173 10.75 13.98 -1.19
N PHE A 174 10.02 14.35 -0.15
CA PHE A 174 9.09 13.43 0.54
C PHE A 174 7.96 12.99 -0.39
N LYS A 175 7.36 13.91 -1.15
CA LYS A 175 6.31 13.61 -2.11
C LYS A 175 6.79 12.60 -3.17
N ASN A 176 7.97 12.83 -3.75
CA ASN A 176 8.57 11.92 -4.74
C ASN A 176 8.86 10.53 -4.15
N ARG A 177 9.29 10.47 -2.88
CA ARG A 177 9.52 9.19 -2.19
C ARG A 177 8.23 8.42 -1.94
N ILE A 178 7.16 9.10 -1.52
CA ILE A 178 5.84 8.47 -1.30
C ILE A 178 5.32 7.92 -2.63
N GLN A 179 5.36 8.72 -3.70
CA GLN A 179 4.92 8.27 -5.03
C GLN A 179 5.65 7.00 -5.47
N LYS A 180 6.98 6.96 -5.30
CA LYS A 180 7.76 5.77 -5.62
C LYS A 180 7.34 4.54 -4.80
N GLN A 181 7.02 4.72 -3.53
CA GLN A 181 6.54 3.62 -2.67
C GLN A 181 5.17 3.12 -3.12
N ASP A 182 4.26 4.02 -3.55
CA ASP A 182 2.95 3.63 -4.08
C ASP A 182 3.08 2.86 -5.40
N ASP A 183 3.99 3.30 -6.29
CA ASP A 183 4.27 2.59 -7.55
C ASP A 183 4.85 1.17 -7.29
N ASP A 184 5.77 1.05 -6.32
CA ASP A 184 6.35 -0.23 -5.90
C ASP A 184 5.28 -1.16 -5.30
N LEU A 185 4.37 -0.62 -4.46
CA LEU A 185 3.26 -1.38 -3.88
C LEU A 185 2.28 -1.87 -4.97
N SER A 186 1.90 -1.01 -5.92
CA SER A 186 1.04 -1.39 -7.04
C SER A 186 1.64 -2.52 -7.88
N ASN A 187 2.95 -2.48 -8.13
CA ASN A 187 3.65 -3.56 -8.82
C ASN A 187 3.65 -4.87 -8.01
N THR A 188 3.77 -4.81 -6.68
CA THR A 188 3.67 -6.02 -5.84
C THR A 188 2.26 -6.60 -5.82
N GLU A 189 1.22 -5.77 -5.79
CA GLU A 189 -0.17 -6.20 -5.86
C GLU A 189 -0.48 -6.89 -7.20
N ALA A 190 0.01 -6.33 -8.31
CA ALA A 190 -0.10 -6.96 -9.63
C ALA A 190 0.55 -8.36 -9.67
N LYS A 191 1.66 -8.57 -8.95
CA LYS A 191 2.30 -9.89 -8.83
C LYS A 191 1.46 -10.87 -8.00
N TYR A 192 0.83 -10.40 -6.92
CA TYR A 192 -0.07 -11.22 -6.11
C TYR A 192 -1.30 -11.68 -6.92
N ASN A 193 -1.92 -10.79 -7.69
CA ASN A 193 -3.04 -11.14 -8.56
C ASN A 193 -2.69 -12.23 -9.59
N LYS A 194 -1.44 -12.24 -10.09
CA LYS A 194 -0.95 -13.30 -10.97
C LYS A 194 -0.80 -14.64 -10.25
N PHE A 195 -0.46 -14.64 -8.96
CA PHE A 195 -0.40 -15.86 -8.16
C PHE A 195 -1.79 -16.46 -7.93
N ASP A 196 -2.80 -15.62 -7.69
CA ASP A 196 -4.19 -16.08 -7.54
C ASP A 196 -4.75 -16.70 -8.83
N ASP A 197 -4.43 -16.14 -10.01
CA ASP A 197 -4.78 -16.76 -11.30
C ASP A 197 -4.11 -18.14 -11.48
N ILE A 198 -2.84 -18.26 -11.12
CA ILE A 198 -2.12 -19.55 -11.17
C ILE A 198 -2.75 -20.56 -10.21
N LYS A 199 -3.10 -20.13 -8.99
CA LYS A 199 -3.74 -20.97 -7.98
C LYS A 199 -5.10 -21.48 -8.47
N LEU A 200 -5.91 -20.61 -9.05
CA LEU A 200 -7.22 -20.98 -9.61
C LEU A 200 -7.10 -21.98 -10.77
N LYS A 201 -6.11 -21.80 -11.64
CA LYS A 201 -5.79 -22.78 -12.71
C LYS A 201 -5.36 -24.14 -12.16
N TYR A 202 -4.58 -24.16 -11.08
CA TYR A 202 -4.18 -25.39 -10.42
C TYR A 202 -5.38 -26.11 -9.80
N ASP A 203 -6.22 -25.39 -9.05
CA ASP A 203 -7.41 -25.95 -8.40
C ASP A 203 -8.39 -26.54 -9.43
N ASN A 204 -8.61 -25.85 -10.56
CA ASN A 204 -9.41 -26.38 -11.67
C ASN A 204 -8.83 -27.69 -12.22
N LYS A 205 -7.51 -27.78 -12.38
CA LYS A 205 -6.86 -28.98 -12.90
C LYS A 205 -6.91 -30.16 -11.91
N VAL A 206 -6.89 -29.87 -10.61
CA VAL A 206 -7.11 -30.90 -9.57
C VAL A 206 -8.53 -31.45 -9.66
N VAL A 207 -9.53 -30.59 -9.87
CA VAL A 207 -10.93 -31.02 -10.06
C VAL A 207 -11.08 -31.91 -11.31
N GLU A 208 -10.49 -31.53 -12.44
CA GLU A 208 -10.49 -32.35 -13.66
C GLU A 208 -9.83 -33.73 -13.45
N LEU A 209 -8.72 -33.78 -12.71
CA LEU A 209 -8.05 -35.04 -12.38
C LEU A 209 -8.91 -35.92 -11.48
N LEU A 210 -9.59 -35.34 -10.48
CA LEU A 210 -10.49 -36.08 -9.61
C LEU A 210 -11.69 -36.67 -10.38
N ASP A 211 -12.27 -35.90 -11.31
CA ASP A 211 -13.33 -36.39 -12.20
C ASP A 211 -12.85 -37.55 -13.09
N ALA A 212 -11.65 -37.43 -13.67
CA ALA A 212 -11.06 -38.49 -14.48
C ALA A 212 -10.77 -39.77 -13.67
N ILE A 213 -10.29 -39.63 -12.42
CA ILE A 213 -10.09 -40.76 -11.50
C ILE A 213 -11.42 -41.44 -11.17
N SER A 214 -12.47 -40.66 -10.89
CA SER A 214 -13.81 -41.20 -10.61
C SER A 214 -14.32 -42.03 -11.79
N LYS A 215 -14.23 -41.51 -13.02
CA LYS A 215 -14.62 -42.23 -14.25
C LYS A 215 -13.86 -43.54 -14.44
N ARG A 216 -12.57 -43.57 -14.07
CA ARG A 216 -11.76 -44.80 -14.13
C ARG A 216 -12.24 -45.86 -13.14
N ILE A 217 -12.55 -45.45 -11.90
CA ILE A 217 -13.08 -46.35 -10.87
C ILE A 217 -14.41 -46.95 -11.33
N ASP A 218 -15.29 -46.15 -11.93
CA ASP A 218 -16.56 -46.64 -12.48
C ASP A 218 -16.34 -47.67 -13.61
N ALA A 219 -15.40 -47.41 -14.51
CA ALA A 219 -15.06 -48.34 -15.60
C ALA A 219 -14.43 -49.64 -15.08
N GLU A 220 -13.53 -49.56 -14.10
CA GLU A 220 -12.90 -50.72 -13.46
C GLU A 220 -13.93 -51.57 -12.70
N THR A 221 -14.89 -50.92 -12.05
CA THR A 221 -16.03 -51.60 -11.40
C THR A 221 -16.89 -52.35 -12.43
N GLN A 222 -17.18 -51.74 -13.59
CA GLN A 222 -17.92 -52.41 -14.67
C GLN A 222 -17.16 -53.61 -15.24
N LEU A 223 -15.83 -53.51 -15.37
CA LEU A 223 -14.99 -54.58 -15.87
C LEU A 223 -14.93 -55.76 -14.89
N SER A 224 -14.84 -55.47 -13.59
CA SER A 224 -14.92 -56.45 -12.51
C SER A 224 -16.25 -57.21 -12.49
N VAL A 225 -17.37 -56.54 -12.83
CA VAL A 225 -18.68 -57.18 -12.99
C VAL A 225 -18.79 -58.00 -14.29
N ALA A 226 -18.04 -57.65 -15.33
CA ALA A 226 -18.08 -58.34 -16.63
C ALA A 226 -17.27 -59.65 -16.64
N GLN A 227 -16.16 -59.73 -15.91
CA GLN A 227 -15.31 -60.93 -15.83
C GLN A 227 -16.07 -62.20 -15.38
N PRO A 228 -16.83 -62.22 -14.27
CA PRO A 228 -17.56 -63.42 -13.85
C PRO A 228 -18.64 -63.82 -14.85
N LYS A 229 -19.28 -62.85 -15.54
CA LYS A 229 -20.24 -63.15 -16.61
C LYS A 229 -19.57 -63.86 -17.79
N GLN A 230 -18.35 -63.48 -18.14
CA GLN A 230 -17.58 -64.19 -19.17
C GLN A 230 -17.28 -65.62 -18.73
N GLU A 231 -16.84 -65.81 -17.49
CA GLU A 231 -16.50 -67.13 -16.93
C GLU A 231 -17.75 -68.04 -16.87
N ASP A 232 -18.89 -67.52 -16.45
CA ASP A 232 -20.19 -68.21 -16.46
C ASP A 232 -20.57 -68.65 -17.89
N THR A 233 -20.45 -67.75 -18.89
CA THR A 233 -20.74 -68.11 -20.29
C THR A 233 -19.76 -69.14 -20.87
N GLU A 234 -18.50 -69.12 -20.43
CA GLU A 234 -17.49 -70.08 -20.89
C GLU A 234 -17.74 -71.47 -20.30
N ILE A 235 -18.20 -71.54 -19.04
CA ILE A 235 -18.64 -72.78 -18.39
C ILE A 235 -19.87 -73.36 -19.12
N GLU A 236 -20.89 -72.53 -19.42
CA GLU A 236 -22.08 -72.95 -20.16
C GLU A 236 -21.73 -73.47 -21.57
N LEU A 237 -20.77 -72.85 -22.24
CA LEU A 237 -20.28 -73.31 -23.55
C LEU A 237 -19.55 -74.65 -23.45
N ARG A 238 -18.73 -74.89 -22.41
CA ARG A 238 -18.10 -76.20 -22.19
C ARG A 238 -19.13 -77.28 -21.89
N GLU A 239 -20.13 -76.98 -21.10
CA GLU A 239 -21.18 -77.93 -20.73
C GLU A 239 -22.05 -78.29 -21.94
N THR A 240 -22.49 -77.31 -22.73
CA THR A 240 -23.24 -77.55 -23.98
C THR A 240 -22.41 -78.31 -25.01
N LYS A 241 -21.10 -78.04 -25.12
CA LYS A 241 -20.19 -78.81 -25.96
C LYS A 241 -20.08 -80.27 -25.52
N SER A 242 -19.94 -80.52 -24.22
CA SER A 242 -19.91 -81.88 -23.65
C SER A 242 -21.23 -82.62 -23.94
N GLN A 243 -22.37 -81.96 -23.76
CA GLN A 243 -23.69 -82.52 -24.07
C GLN A 243 -23.83 -82.87 -25.55
N LEU A 244 -23.33 -82.01 -26.45
CA LEU A 244 -23.34 -82.27 -27.89
C LEU A 244 -22.51 -83.51 -28.26
N GLU A 245 -21.36 -83.68 -27.63
CA GLU A 245 -20.45 -84.82 -27.84
C GLU A 245 -21.07 -86.13 -27.34
N ASP A 246 -21.74 -86.11 -26.19
CA ASP A 246 -22.52 -87.23 -25.66
C ASP A 246 -23.72 -87.61 -26.56
N ILE A 247 -24.48 -86.63 -27.05
CA ILE A 247 -25.59 -86.89 -27.99
C ILE A 247 -25.06 -87.47 -29.30
N SER A 248 -23.93 -86.96 -29.80
CA SER A 248 -23.28 -87.43 -31.02
C SER A 248 -22.83 -88.90 -30.89
N THR A 249 -22.19 -89.27 -29.78
CA THR A 249 -21.77 -90.65 -29.53
C THR A 249 -22.97 -91.59 -29.37
N ARG A 250 -24.05 -91.15 -28.70
CA ARG A 250 -25.32 -91.89 -28.61
C ARG A 250 -25.97 -92.10 -29.97
N LEU A 251 -26.04 -91.07 -30.81
CA LEU A 251 -26.58 -91.16 -32.18
C LEU A 251 -25.78 -92.15 -33.03
N GLN A 252 -24.46 -92.17 -32.87
CA GLN A 252 -23.60 -93.11 -33.57
C GLN A 252 -23.81 -94.54 -33.09
N GLY A 253 -23.97 -94.74 -31.77
CA GLY A 253 -24.32 -96.03 -31.18
C GLY A 253 -25.69 -96.56 -31.62
N THR A 254 -26.73 -95.72 -31.60
CA THR A 254 -28.07 -96.11 -32.09
C THR A 254 -28.07 -96.41 -33.58
N LYS A 255 -27.34 -95.64 -34.39
CA LYS A 255 -27.16 -95.92 -35.82
C LYS A 255 -26.53 -97.29 -36.07
N VAL A 256 -25.50 -97.67 -35.31
CA VAL A 256 -24.88 -99.01 -35.38
C VAL A 256 -25.87 -100.10 -34.93
N GLN A 257 -26.72 -99.80 -33.95
CA GLN A 257 -27.74 -100.73 -33.45
C GLN A 257 -28.95 -100.89 -34.40
N CYS A 258 -29.34 -99.84 -35.13
CA CYS A 258 -30.33 -99.90 -36.21
C CYS A 258 -29.94 -100.92 -37.30
N SER A 259 -28.64 -101.03 -37.60
CA SER A 259 -28.12 -101.99 -38.58
C SER A 259 -28.18 -103.45 -38.13
N ALA A 260 -28.48 -103.73 -36.85
CA ALA A 260 -28.40 -105.07 -36.27
C ALA A 260 -29.75 -105.73 -35.92
N ASN A 261 -30.87 -104.98 -35.78
CA ASN A 261 -32.16 -105.53 -35.32
C ASN A 261 -33.38 -104.97 -36.10
N SER A 262 -34.39 -105.82 -36.35
CA SER A 262 -35.54 -105.57 -37.25
C SER A 262 -36.74 -104.79 -36.67
N ASN A 263 -36.62 -104.14 -35.50
CA ASN A 263 -37.69 -103.30 -34.94
C ASN A 263 -37.50 -101.84 -35.40
N HIS A 264 -37.83 -101.58 -36.67
CA HIS A 264 -37.43 -100.36 -37.38
C HIS A 264 -38.11 -99.06 -36.89
N GLU A 265 -39.37 -99.10 -36.45
CA GLU A 265 -40.15 -97.88 -36.15
C GLU A 265 -39.79 -97.22 -34.82
N ASP A 266 -39.62 -97.98 -33.73
CA ASP A 266 -39.24 -97.42 -32.42
C ASP A 266 -37.83 -96.82 -32.45
N VAL A 267 -36.92 -97.45 -33.22
CA VAL A 267 -35.56 -96.96 -33.36
C VAL A 267 -35.50 -95.72 -34.26
N GLU A 268 -36.33 -95.63 -35.31
CA GLU A 268 -36.43 -94.42 -36.14
C GLU A 268 -36.97 -93.22 -35.34
N ALA A 269 -38.00 -93.43 -34.51
CA ALA A 269 -38.55 -92.38 -33.65
C ALA A 269 -37.50 -91.87 -32.64
N LYS A 270 -36.73 -92.78 -32.03
CA LYS A 270 -35.61 -92.42 -31.15
C LYS A 270 -34.51 -91.67 -31.90
N LEU A 271 -34.17 -92.10 -33.11
CA LEU A 271 -33.18 -91.44 -33.95
C LEU A 271 -33.63 -90.00 -34.29
N LYS A 272 -34.87 -89.80 -34.76
CA LYS A 272 -35.44 -88.47 -35.04
C LYS A 272 -35.43 -87.56 -33.80
N ASN A 273 -35.80 -88.09 -32.64
CA ASN A 273 -35.74 -87.32 -31.39
C ASN A 273 -34.29 -86.89 -31.08
N THR A 274 -33.32 -87.82 -31.17
CA THR A 274 -31.91 -87.50 -30.92
C THR A 274 -31.33 -86.49 -31.93
N VAL A 275 -31.76 -86.52 -33.20
CA VAL A 275 -31.38 -85.52 -34.21
C VAL A 275 -31.95 -84.15 -33.85
N SER A 276 -33.22 -84.05 -33.48
CA SER A 276 -33.80 -82.78 -33.04
C SER A 276 -33.11 -82.21 -31.80
N GLN A 277 -32.74 -83.05 -30.84
CA GLN A 277 -31.97 -82.62 -29.66
C GLN A 277 -30.58 -82.11 -30.04
N LEU A 278 -29.91 -82.78 -30.99
CA LEU A 278 -28.61 -82.36 -31.52
C LEU A 278 -28.70 -80.99 -32.20
N ASP A 279 -29.73 -80.75 -33.01
CA ASP A 279 -29.93 -79.47 -33.70
C ASP A 279 -30.19 -78.33 -32.70
N VAL A 280 -31.00 -78.58 -31.65
CA VAL A 280 -31.23 -77.61 -30.57
C VAL A 280 -29.94 -77.31 -29.81
N ALA A 281 -29.16 -78.35 -29.45
CA ALA A 281 -27.88 -78.18 -28.76
C ALA A 281 -26.87 -77.39 -29.61
N LYS A 282 -26.82 -77.66 -30.93
CA LYS A 282 -25.95 -76.96 -31.88
C LYS A 282 -26.34 -75.50 -32.05
N SER A 283 -27.64 -75.19 -32.05
CA SER A 283 -28.13 -73.81 -32.04
C SER A 283 -27.68 -73.08 -30.78
N LYS A 284 -27.87 -73.69 -29.59
CA LYS A 284 -27.43 -73.10 -28.31
C LYS A 284 -25.92 -72.87 -28.25
N GLN A 285 -25.13 -73.84 -28.74
CA GLN A 285 -23.68 -73.68 -28.83
C GLN A 285 -23.30 -72.47 -29.70
N LYS A 286 -23.96 -72.30 -30.86
CA LYS A 286 -23.71 -71.17 -31.76
C LYS A 286 -24.08 -69.82 -31.12
N ASP A 287 -25.19 -69.77 -30.38
CA ASP A 287 -25.60 -68.56 -29.66
C ASP A 287 -24.61 -68.21 -28.54
N ALA A 288 -24.15 -69.20 -27.77
CA ALA A 288 -23.12 -69.02 -26.75
C ALA A 288 -21.78 -68.57 -27.37
N GLU A 289 -21.37 -69.13 -28.50
CA GLU A 289 -20.15 -68.75 -29.22
C GLU A 289 -20.24 -67.31 -29.76
N ALA A 290 -21.43 -66.89 -30.23
CA ALA A 290 -21.68 -65.51 -30.65
C ALA A 290 -21.59 -64.53 -29.46
N MET A 291 -22.17 -64.87 -28.30
CA MET A 291 -22.03 -64.05 -27.09
C MET A 291 -20.57 -63.94 -26.64
N LEU A 292 -19.83 -65.05 -26.63
CA LEU A 292 -18.41 -65.06 -26.25
C LEU A 292 -17.57 -64.19 -27.19
N LYS A 293 -17.88 -64.18 -28.49
CA LYS A 293 -17.21 -63.31 -29.46
C LYS A 293 -17.48 -61.82 -29.20
N VAL A 294 -18.69 -61.47 -28.78
CA VAL A 294 -19.05 -60.09 -28.40
C VAL A 294 -18.30 -59.67 -27.14
N THR A 295 -18.27 -60.50 -26.10
CA THR A 295 -17.58 -60.18 -24.85
C THR A 295 -16.06 -60.05 -25.04
N VAL A 296 -15.45 -60.92 -25.83
CA VAL A 296 -14.02 -60.81 -26.20
C VAL A 296 -13.73 -59.51 -26.96
N SER A 297 -14.62 -59.10 -27.87
CA SER A 297 -14.47 -57.84 -28.60
C SER A 297 -14.52 -56.63 -27.67
N GLN A 298 -15.46 -56.62 -26.71
CA GLN A 298 -15.57 -55.57 -25.69
C GLN A 298 -14.34 -55.53 -24.77
N LEU A 299 -13.82 -56.69 -24.35
CA LEU A 299 -12.61 -56.77 -23.53
C LEU A 299 -11.39 -56.23 -24.27
N THR A 300 -11.25 -56.54 -25.55
CA THR A 300 -10.14 -56.04 -26.39
C THR A 300 -10.20 -54.51 -26.51
N GLN A 301 -11.40 -53.95 -26.71
CA GLN A 301 -11.60 -52.50 -26.75
C GLN A 301 -11.26 -51.82 -25.40
N ALA A 302 -11.64 -52.43 -24.28
CA ALA A 302 -11.31 -51.93 -22.96
C ALA A 302 -9.78 -51.93 -22.71
N HIS A 303 -9.09 -53.01 -23.11
CA HIS A 303 -7.64 -53.11 -23.00
C HIS A 303 -6.89 -52.06 -23.84
N ASP A 304 -7.34 -51.81 -25.07
CA ASP A 304 -6.75 -50.76 -25.91
C ASP A 304 -6.94 -49.36 -25.28
N SER A 305 -8.11 -49.12 -24.69
CA SER A 305 -8.41 -47.88 -23.95
C SER A 305 -7.49 -47.72 -22.73
N GLU A 306 -7.27 -48.78 -21.96
CA GLU A 306 -6.33 -48.79 -20.82
C GLU A 306 -4.91 -48.45 -21.29
N ARG A 307 -4.45 -49.04 -22.40
CA ARG A 307 -3.12 -48.79 -22.96
C ARG A 307 -2.94 -47.32 -23.37
N ILE A 308 -3.97 -46.69 -23.92
CA ILE A 308 -3.96 -45.26 -24.26
C ILE A 308 -3.83 -44.41 -23.00
N LEU A 309 -4.64 -44.69 -21.97
CA LEU A 309 -4.60 -43.96 -20.70
C LEU A 309 -3.23 -44.08 -20.02
N ARG A 310 -2.61 -45.27 -20.00
CA ARG A 310 -1.26 -45.47 -19.44
C ARG A 310 -0.21 -44.60 -20.14
N ARG A 311 -0.28 -44.45 -21.47
CA ARG A 311 0.64 -43.56 -22.22
C ARG A 311 0.43 -42.09 -21.86
N GLN A 312 -0.82 -41.66 -21.67
CA GLN A 312 -1.12 -40.29 -21.27
C GLN A 312 -0.61 -39.99 -19.85
N ILE A 313 -0.77 -40.92 -18.91
CA ILE A 313 -0.24 -40.81 -17.55
C ILE A 313 1.29 -40.64 -17.58
N MET A 314 1.98 -41.53 -18.31
CA MET A 314 3.45 -41.45 -18.44
C MET A 314 3.91 -40.11 -19.04
N THR A 315 3.19 -39.61 -20.05
CA THR A 315 3.48 -38.28 -20.65
C THR A 315 3.29 -37.15 -19.63
N LEU A 316 2.25 -37.22 -18.79
CA LEU A 316 2.01 -36.22 -17.75
C LEU A 316 3.10 -36.28 -16.66
N GLU A 317 3.48 -37.47 -16.22
CA GLU A 317 4.56 -37.66 -15.24
C GLU A 317 5.89 -37.07 -15.74
N ASP A 318 6.24 -37.30 -17.01
CA ASP A 318 7.43 -36.72 -17.63
C ASP A 318 7.36 -35.18 -17.68
N THR A 319 6.19 -34.62 -17.99
CA THR A 319 6.03 -33.15 -18.00
C THR A 319 6.15 -32.55 -16.60
N VAL A 320 5.59 -33.20 -15.58
CA VAL A 320 5.70 -32.78 -14.17
C VAL A 320 7.15 -32.84 -13.73
N ARG A 321 7.87 -33.92 -14.05
CA ARG A 321 9.30 -34.06 -13.77
C ARG A 321 10.13 -32.98 -14.48
N GLY A 322 9.78 -32.64 -15.72
CA GLY A 322 10.38 -31.54 -16.46
C GLY A 322 10.18 -30.19 -15.77
N TRP A 323 8.99 -29.89 -15.28
CA TRP A 323 8.72 -28.68 -14.49
C TRP A 323 9.48 -28.65 -13.18
N GLN A 324 9.59 -29.81 -12.51
CA GLN A 324 10.34 -29.93 -11.26
C GLN A 324 11.83 -29.61 -11.47
N LEU A 325 12.43 -30.15 -12.53
CA LEU A 325 13.82 -29.83 -12.92
C LEU A 325 13.99 -28.36 -13.32
N ALA A 326 13.04 -27.80 -14.07
CA ALA A 326 13.08 -26.38 -14.43
C ALA A 326 12.98 -25.48 -13.18
N SER A 327 12.16 -25.86 -12.19
CA SER A 327 11.99 -25.11 -10.94
C SER A 327 13.23 -25.14 -10.04
N THR A 328 13.97 -26.25 -10.01
CA THR A 328 15.21 -26.36 -9.23
C THR A 328 16.35 -25.58 -9.87
N GLN A 329 16.41 -25.54 -11.21
CA GLN A 329 17.37 -24.72 -11.95
C GLN A 329 17.03 -23.22 -11.89
N ALA A 330 15.75 -22.89 -11.88
CA ALA A 330 15.24 -21.53 -11.71
C ALA A 330 15.74 -20.86 -10.41
N ALA A 331 15.90 -21.62 -9.33
CA ALA A 331 16.44 -21.12 -8.06
C ALA A 331 17.92 -20.64 -8.16
N GLN A 332 18.62 -21.01 -9.24
CA GLN A 332 20.02 -20.63 -9.49
C GLN A 332 20.19 -19.65 -10.67
N ALA A 333 19.10 -19.33 -11.38
CA ALA A 333 19.14 -18.54 -12.60
C ALA A 333 18.93 -17.05 -12.33
N ASP A 334 19.63 -16.21 -13.09
CA ASP A 334 19.50 -14.75 -13.05
C ASP A 334 18.06 -14.32 -13.40
N THR A 335 17.58 -13.25 -12.77
CA THR A 335 16.15 -12.86 -12.75
C THR A 335 15.60 -12.62 -14.17
N GLY A 336 16.44 -12.19 -15.11
CA GLY A 336 16.08 -12.02 -16.52
C GLY A 336 15.86 -13.34 -17.29
N ILE A 337 16.62 -14.39 -16.96
CA ILE A 337 16.47 -15.72 -17.58
C ILE A 337 15.18 -16.39 -17.06
N LEU A 338 14.88 -16.20 -15.79
CA LEU A 338 13.62 -16.62 -15.18
C LEU A 338 12.39 -16.03 -15.90
N ALA A 339 12.42 -14.73 -16.21
CA ALA A 339 11.32 -14.06 -16.89
C ALA A 339 11.07 -14.62 -18.31
N LEU A 340 12.13 -14.87 -19.09
CA LEU A 340 12.02 -15.45 -20.43
C LEU A 340 11.59 -16.91 -20.40
N SER A 341 12.09 -17.69 -19.45
CA SER A 341 11.72 -19.11 -19.29
C SER A 341 10.25 -19.26 -18.85
N LEU A 342 9.79 -18.40 -17.94
CA LEU A 342 8.38 -18.35 -17.53
C LEU A 342 7.47 -17.93 -18.69
N HIS A 343 7.91 -16.98 -19.53
CA HIS A 343 7.18 -16.60 -20.72
C HIS A 343 7.09 -17.77 -21.72
N GLY A 344 8.19 -18.46 -22.01
CA GLY A 344 8.18 -19.63 -22.90
C GLY A 344 7.25 -20.74 -22.41
N LEU A 345 7.29 -21.06 -21.11
CA LEU A 345 6.41 -22.05 -20.50
C LEU A 345 4.93 -21.64 -20.59
N THR A 346 4.60 -20.37 -20.29
CA THR A 346 3.21 -19.89 -20.36
C THR A 346 2.65 -19.93 -21.78
N THR A 347 3.45 -19.55 -22.79
CA THR A 347 3.04 -19.64 -24.19
C THR A 347 2.85 -21.10 -24.62
N GLN A 348 3.75 -22.00 -24.23
CA GLN A 348 3.65 -23.42 -24.57
C GLN A 348 2.48 -24.12 -23.86
N LEU A 349 2.12 -23.66 -22.65
CA LEU A 349 0.96 -24.14 -21.91
C LEU A 349 -0.34 -23.68 -22.58
N ALA A 350 -0.45 -22.41 -22.96
CA ALA A 350 -1.61 -21.87 -23.67
C ALA A 350 -1.87 -22.65 -24.97
N ASP A 351 -0.81 -22.85 -25.76
CA ASP A 351 -0.85 -23.56 -27.04
C ASP A 351 -1.21 -25.06 -26.91
N ARG A 352 -1.01 -25.63 -25.71
CA ARG A 352 -1.46 -26.99 -25.37
C ARG A 352 -2.92 -27.02 -24.93
N PHE A 353 -3.36 -26.03 -24.17
CA PHE A 353 -4.77 -25.90 -23.79
C PHE A 353 -5.65 -25.71 -25.03
N ASP A 354 -5.25 -24.86 -25.97
CA ASP A 354 -5.98 -24.65 -27.22
C ASP A 354 -6.11 -25.94 -28.05
N ARG A 355 -5.07 -26.79 -28.04
CA ARG A 355 -5.12 -28.10 -28.71
C ARG A 355 -6.06 -29.08 -28.03
N VAL A 356 -6.11 -29.10 -26.69
CA VAL A 356 -7.03 -29.95 -25.93
C VAL A 356 -8.47 -29.48 -26.11
N GLU A 357 -8.72 -28.18 -26.05
CA GLU A 357 -10.05 -27.59 -26.28
C GLU A 357 -10.56 -27.93 -27.68
N ASN A 358 -9.73 -27.76 -28.72
CA ASN A 358 -10.10 -28.15 -30.09
C ASN A 358 -10.38 -29.66 -30.22
N ALA A 359 -9.60 -30.52 -29.54
CA ALA A 359 -9.83 -31.96 -29.54
C ALA A 359 -11.14 -32.34 -28.84
N MET A 360 -11.50 -31.66 -27.75
CA MET A 360 -12.79 -31.86 -27.06
C MET A 360 -13.97 -31.42 -27.93
N VAL A 361 -13.84 -30.29 -28.64
CA VAL A 361 -14.86 -29.82 -29.60
C VAL A 361 -15.05 -30.81 -30.75
N GLU A 362 -13.97 -31.40 -31.27
CA GLU A 362 -14.02 -32.45 -32.30
C GLU A 362 -14.69 -33.73 -31.81
N LEU A 363 -14.42 -34.16 -30.57
CA LEU A 363 -15.07 -35.32 -29.96
C LEU A 363 -16.57 -35.08 -29.74
N ALA A 364 -16.95 -33.89 -29.29
CA ALA A 364 -18.35 -33.51 -29.08
C ALA A 364 -19.16 -33.43 -30.40
N LYS A 365 -18.49 -33.26 -31.55
CA LYS A 365 -19.14 -33.31 -32.88
C LYS A 365 -19.30 -34.74 -33.42
N LYS A 366 -18.59 -35.72 -32.87
CA LYS A 366 -18.53 -37.11 -33.36
C LYS A 366 -19.34 -38.11 -32.51
N GLY A 367 -19.71 -37.74 -31.29
CA GLY A 367 -20.74 -38.42 -30.50
C GLY A 367 -22.11 -37.83 -30.78
#